data_AF-A0A937NAJ7-F1
#
_entry.id   AF-A0A937NAJ7-F1
#
_cell.length_a   1.000
_cell.length_b   1.000
_cell.length_c   1.000
_cell.angle_alpha   90.00
_cell.angle_beta   90.00
_cell.angle_gamma   90.00
#
_symmetry.space_group_name_H-M   'P 1'
#
loop_
_entity.id
_entity.type
_entity.pdbx_description
1 polymer ?
#
loop_
_entity_poly.entity_id
_entity_poly.type
_entity_poly.pdbx_seq_one_letter_code
_entity_poly.pdbx_strand_id
1 'polypeptide(L)' 'MTVSGERPSVIVTTNLPFEQWTEVLGSQRLTGAVLDRLTHHCHILEATGESYRL' A
#
# COMPACT_ATOMS: atom_id res chain seq x y z
N MET A 1 -9.99 20.82 -20.74
CA MET A 1 -10.55 20.96 -19.38
C MET A 1 -9.73 20.04 -18.47
N THR A 2 -8.65 20.57 -17.89
CA THR A 2 -7.78 19.80 -16.98
C THR A 2 -8.52 19.67 -15.66
N VAL A 3 -8.89 18.45 -15.26
CA VAL A 3 -9.53 18.21 -13.96
C VAL A 3 -8.52 18.63 -12.89
N SER A 4 -8.83 19.75 -12.25
CA SER A 4 -8.07 20.32 -11.16
C SER A 4 -8.73 19.85 -9.86
N GLY A 5 -8.07 19.01 -9.06
CA GLY A 5 -8.38 18.89 -7.63
C GLY A 5 -8.46 17.50 -6.99
N GLU A 6 -8.50 16.40 -7.72
CA GLU A 6 -8.61 15.06 -7.09
C GLU A 6 -7.26 14.33 -7.16
N ARG A 7 -6.68 14.02 -6.00
CA ARG A 7 -5.57 13.05 -5.95
C ARG A 7 -6.16 11.69 -6.33
N PRO A 8 -5.63 10.98 -7.34
CA PRO A 8 -6.17 9.68 -7.72
C PRO A 8 -6.06 8.71 -6.55
N SER A 9 -7.16 8.01 -6.26
CA SER A 9 -7.17 6.93 -5.26
C SER A 9 -6.35 5.74 -5.76
N VAL A 10 -5.65 5.06 -4.86
CA VAL A 10 -4.84 3.88 -5.16
C VAL A 10 -5.26 2.74 -4.24
N ILE A 11 -5.44 1.55 -4.81
CA ILE A 11 -5.63 0.30 -4.07
C ILE A 11 -4.34 -0.50 -4.19
N VAL A 12 -3.82 -0.96 -3.06
CA VAL A 12 -2.64 -1.84 -3.00
C VAL A 12 -3.05 -3.10 -2.25
N THR A 13 -2.76 -4.25 -2.85
CA THR A 13 -2.95 -5.57 -2.22
C THR A 13 -1.59 -6.22 -2.04
N THR A 14 -1.33 -6.75 -0.84
CA THR A 14 -0.09 -7.47 -0.54
C THR A 14 -0.39 -8.65 0.37
N ASN A 15 0.37 -9.72 0.23
CA ASN A 15 0.43 -10.81 1.21
C ASN A 15 1.63 -10.67 2.17
N LEU A 16 2.43 -9.61 2.02
CA LEU A 16 3.59 -9.32 2.85
C LEU A 16 3.27 -8.22 3.88
N PRO A 17 3.67 -8.40 5.14
CA PRO A 17 3.53 -7.36 6.15
C PRO A 17 4.49 -6.19 5.84
N PHE A 18 4.20 -4.98 6.36
CA PHE A 18 4.92 -3.75 5.99
C PHE A 18 6.42 -3.81 6.31
N GLU A 19 6.83 -4.56 7.33
CA GLU A 19 8.22 -4.74 7.72
C GLU A 19 9.05 -5.37 6.58
N GLN A 20 8.43 -6.22 5.75
CA GLN A 20 9.10 -6.92 4.64
C GLN A 20 9.14 -6.08 3.35
N TRP A 21 8.49 -4.91 3.31
CA TRP A 21 8.47 -4.09 2.10
C TRP A 21 9.85 -3.52 1.74
N THR A 22 10.75 -3.41 2.71
CA THR A 22 12.15 -2.99 2.45
C THR A 22 12.91 -3.98 1.59
N GLU A 23 12.60 -5.28 1.69
CA GLU A 23 13.21 -6.31 0.84
C GLU A 23 12.76 -6.15 -0.62
N VAL A 24 11.52 -5.72 -0.84
CA VAL A 24 10.93 -5.50 -2.16
C VAL A 24 11.38 -4.16 -2.77
N LEU A 25 11.42 -3.10 -1.95
CA LEU A 25 11.75 -1.74 -2.41
C LEU A 25 13.25 -1.42 -2.35
N GLY A 26 14.06 -2.28 -1.72
CA GLY A 26 15.52 -2.21 -1.68
C GLY A 26 16.11 -1.08 -0.83
N SER A 27 15.29 -0.22 -0.21
CA SER A 27 15.78 0.88 0.62
C SER A 27 14.79 1.24 1.71
N GLN A 28 15.27 1.24 2.96
CA GLN A 28 14.47 1.64 4.12
C GLN A 28 13.94 3.08 4.00
N ARG A 29 14.74 3.99 3.40
CA ARG A 29 14.32 5.38 3.17
C ARG A 29 13.18 5.47 2.16
N LEU A 30 13.25 4.71 1.07
CA LEU A 30 12.19 4.66 0.06
C LEU A 30 10.92 4.03 0.65
N THR A 31 11.06 2.89 1.33
CA THR A 31 9.95 2.21 2.00
C THR A 31 9.23 3.12 2.97
N GLY A 32 9.97 3.81 3.85
CA GLY A 32 9.39 4.77 4.80
C GLY A 32 8.60 5.88 4.08
N ALA A 33 9.15 6.46 3.01
CA ALA A 33 8.46 7.52 2.25
C ALA A 33 7.22 7.01 1.48
N VAL A 34 7.22 5.75 1.04
CA VAL A 34 6.06 5.12 0.39
C VAL A 34 4.98 4.84 1.42
N LEU A 35 5.33 4.19 2.53
CA LEU A 35 4.41 3.87 3.61
C LEU A 35 3.78 5.15 4.18
N ASP A 36 4.57 6.17 4.47
CA ASP A 36 4.08 7.48 4.94
C ASP A 36 2.99 8.06 4.02
N ARG A 37 3.22 8.06 2.70
CA ARG A 37 2.22 8.57 1.73
C ARG A 37 0.98 7.70 1.64
N LEU A 38 1.14 6.37 1.69
CA LEU A 38 0.01 5.45 1.60
C LEU A 38 -0.83 5.48 2.87
N THR A 39 -0.21 5.54 4.05
CA THR A 39 -0.92 5.47 5.33
C THR A 39 -1.50 6.81 5.80
N HIS A 40 -1.05 7.93 5.22
CA HIS A 40 -1.54 9.27 5.55
C HIS A 40 -3.07 9.41 5.46
N HIS A 41 -3.71 8.80 4.44
CA HIS A 41 -5.16 8.73 4.29
C HIS A 41 -5.58 7.40 3.66
N CYS A 42 -5.57 6.31 4.45
CA CYS A 42 -6.01 5.01 3.98
C CYS A 42 -6.98 4.30 4.92
N HIS A 43 -7.60 3.27 4.38
CA HIS A 43 -8.24 2.21 5.13
C HIS A 43 -7.43 0.93 4.90
N ILE A 44 -6.92 0.35 5.98
CA ILE A 44 -6.25 -0.95 5.92
C ILE A 44 -7.31 -2.02 6.11
N LEU A 45 -7.42 -2.92 5.13
CA LEU A 45 -8.33 -4.06 5.17
C LEU A 45 -7.50 -5.33 5.30
N GLU A 46 -7.61 -6.00 6.44
CA GLU A 46 -6.94 -7.27 6.67
C GLU A 46 -7.77 -8.40 6.05
N ALA A 47 -7.23 -9.04 5.01
CA ALA A 47 -7.83 -10.21 4.40
C ALA A 47 -7.50 -11.46 5.22
N THR A 48 -8.24 -11.68 6.30
CA THR A 48 -8.18 -12.91 7.10
C THR A 48 -9.22 -13.90 6.59
N GLY A 49 -8.78 -15.07 6.11
CA GLY A 49 -9.68 -16.08 5.57
C GLY A 49 -8.96 -17.17 4.78
N GLU A 50 -9.67 -18.25 4.52
CA GLU A 50 -9.17 -19.33 3.65
C GLU A 50 -9.07 -18.86 2.20
N SER A 51 -8.16 -19.49 1.45
CA SER A 51 -8.02 -19.19 0.03
C SER A 51 -9.25 -19.66 -0.73
N TYR A 52 -9.88 -18.75 -1.48
CA TYR A 52 -10.98 -19.07 -2.40
C TYR A 52 -10.57 -19.97 -3.59
N ARG A 53 -9.29 -20.35 -3.70
CA ARG A 53 -8.78 -21.25 -4.74
C ARG A 53 -8.78 -22.73 -4.33
N LEU A 54 -9.11 -23.04 -3.08
CA LEU A 54 -9.17 -24.39 -2.51
C LEU A 54 -10.53 -25.05 -2.76
#